data_AF-A0A849AJE4-F1
#
_entry.id   AF-A0A849AJE4-F1
#
_cell.length_a   1.000
_cell.length_b   1.000
_cell.length_c   1.000
_cell.angle_alpha   90.00
_cell.angle_beta   90.00
_cell.angle_gamma   90.00
#
_symmetry.space_group_name_H-M   'P 1'
#
loop_
_entity.id
_entity.type
_entity.pdbx_description
1 polymer ?
#
loop_
_entity_poly.entity_id
_entity_poly.type
_entity_poly.pdbx_seq_one_letter_code
_entity_poly.pdbx_strand_id
1 'polypeptide(L)'
;MEIDMDNATCSVTNCDLPTRKAGMCVSHYMKQWRYGTPTPTFEPRALRDVVGRRFGALMVTGERIGRTWVCLCDCGNTTRATRDGLLNGMRIACGDKAAHYRREDAGYYAAHDRVKRDRGRAAEHLCVDCSQPAQEWSYNHDDPDERISVASSSAGAPYSLSPAHYSPRCIACHRRFDGNPVATRRPA
;
A
#
# COMPACT_ATOMS: atom_id res chain seq x y z
N MET A 1 -47.29 39.57 36.70
CA MET A 1 -46.09 38.74 36.92
C MET A 1 -46.27 37.50 36.06
N GLU A 2 -45.83 37.56 34.82
CA GLU A 2 -45.82 36.40 33.94
C GLU A 2 -44.55 35.60 34.24
N ILE A 3 -44.72 34.32 34.56
CA ILE A 3 -43.63 33.43 34.96
C ILE A 3 -42.94 32.92 33.69
N ASP A 4 -41.68 33.32 33.54
CA ASP A 4 -40.73 32.92 32.50
C ASP A 4 -40.43 31.42 32.61
N MET A 5 -41.15 30.63 31.82
CA MET A 5 -41.04 29.18 31.77
C MET A 5 -40.62 28.82 30.34
N ASP A 6 -39.30 28.73 30.14
CA ASP A 6 -38.63 27.80 29.20
C ASP A 6 -37.22 28.26 28.75
N ASN A 7 -36.55 29.16 29.48
CA ASN A 7 -35.15 29.49 29.20
C ASN A 7 -34.14 28.69 30.05
N ALA A 8 -34.47 27.44 30.36
CA ALA A 8 -33.54 26.56 31.07
C ALA A 8 -32.27 26.40 30.23
N THR A 9 -31.11 26.69 30.81
CA THR A 9 -29.78 26.62 30.17
C THR A 9 -29.21 25.20 30.25
N CYS A 10 -28.40 24.84 29.27
CA CYS A 10 -27.80 23.52 29.14
C CYS A 10 -27.11 23.07 30.43
N SER A 11 -27.34 21.83 30.84
CA SER A 11 -26.73 21.22 32.04
C SER A 11 -25.22 20.96 31.92
N VAL A 12 -24.59 21.32 30.80
CA VAL A 12 -23.15 21.11 30.57
C VAL A 12 -22.42 22.36 31.02
N THR A 13 -21.41 22.19 31.89
CA THR A 13 -20.60 23.29 32.43
C THR A 13 -20.08 24.19 31.31
N ASN A 14 -20.21 25.51 31.48
CA ASN A 14 -19.82 26.54 30.52
C ASN A 14 -20.60 26.48 29.18
N CYS A 15 -21.89 26.15 29.21
CA CYS A 15 -22.76 26.22 28.05
C CYS A 15 -24.07 26.95 28.36
N ASP A 16 -24.19 28.18 27.86
CA ASP A 16 -25.35 29.04 28.12
C ASP A 16 -26.48 28.87 27.07
N LEU A 17 -26.41 27.82 26.24
CA LEU A 17 -27.42 27.55 25.22
C LEU A 17 -28.72 27.02 25.87
N PRO A 18 -29.90 27.37 25.32
CA PRO A 18 -31.17 26.88 25.84
C PRO A 18 -31.26 25.36 25.69
N THR A 19 -31.90 24.74 26.67
CA THR A 19 -32.19 23.30 26.66
C THR A 19 -33.27 22.98 25.63
N ARG A 20 -33.20 21.77 25.09
CA ARG A 20 -34.22 21.26 24.15
C ARG A 20 -34.74 19.89 24.52
N LYS A 21 -33.90 19.03 25.11
CA LYS A 21 -34.29 17.68 25.53
C LYS A 21 -33.33 17.15 26.59
N ALA A 22 -33.86 16.47 27.60
CA ALA A 22 -33.08 15.88 28.70
C ALA A 22 -32.14 16.87 29.42
N GLY A 23 -32.59 18.12 29.63
CA GLY A 23 -31.79 19.16 30.30
C GLY A 23 -30.56 19.63 29.52
N MET A 24 -30.42 19.26 28.24
CA MET A 24 -29.28 19.60 27.39
C MET A 24 -29.70 20.41 26.16
N CYS A 25 -28.78 21.23 25.65
CA CYS A 25 -28.91 21.83 24.33
C CYS A 25 -28.82 20.74 23.24
N VAL A 26 -29.25 21.07 22.02
CA VAL A 26 -29.30 20.10 20.89
C VAL A 26 -27.94 19.43 20.64
N SER A 27 -26.86 20.22 20.67
CA SER A 27 -25.51 19.73 20.39
C SER A 27 -25.05 18.71 21.45
N HIS A 28 -25.26 19.02 22.73
CA HIS A 28 -24.87 18.14 23.83
C HIS A 28 -25.77 16.89 23.93
N TYR A 29 -27.07 17.03 23.69
CA TYR A 29 -27.98 15.89 23.58
C TYR A 29 -27.56 14.93 22.45
N MET A 30 -27.20 15.45 21.27
CA MET A 30 -26.74 14.62 20.15
C MET A 30 -25.40 13.93 20.45
N LYS A 31 -24.48 14.60 21.15
CA LYS A 31 -23.22 13.99 21.58
C LYS A 31 -23.46 12.88 22.61
N GLN A 32 -24.35 13.10 23.58
CA GLN A 32 -24.77 12.08 24.55
C GLN A 32 -25.34 10.85 23.85
N TRP A 33 -26.28 11.05 22.93
CA TRP A 33 -26.90 9.94 22.19
C TRP A 33 -25.89 9.16 21.34
N ARG A 34 -24.93 9.86 20.73
CA ARG A 34 -23.97 9.25 19.79
C ARG A 34 -22.73 8.63 20.48
N TYR A 35 -22.27 9.20 21.58
CA TYR A 35 -20.98 8.86 22.20
C TYR A 35 -21.09 8.47 23.69
N GLY A 36 -22.30 8.48 24.26
CA GLY A 36 -22.53 8.17 25.67
C GLY A 36 -22.13 9.27 26.66
N THR A 37 -21.61 10.40 26.17
CA THR A 37 -21.22 11.58 26.97
C THR A 37 -21.59 12.86 26.21
N PRO A 38 -22.03 13.94 26.89
CA PRO A 38 -22.35 15.21 26.22
C PRO A 38 -21.10 16.03 25.91
N THR A 39 -20.00 15.76 26.62
CA THR A 39 -18.67 16.36 26.44
C THR A 39 -17.66 15.27 26.07
N PRO A 40 -17.86 14.56 24.95
CA PRO A 40 -16.86 13.62 24.46
C PRO A 40 -15.57 14.41 24.25
N THR A 41 -14.52 14.02 24.97
CA THR A 41 -13.16 14.39 24.64
C THR A 41 -12.83 13.69 23.34
N PHE A 42 -13.17 14.32 22.22
CA PHE A 42 -12.52 13.98 20.98
C PHE A 42 -11.08 14.48 21.13
N GLU A 43 -10.16 13.59 21.52
CA GLU A 43 -8.83 13.59 20.88
C GLU A 43 -9.04 14.02 19.43
N PRO A 44 -8.39 15.08 18.89
CA PRO A 44 -8.72 15.63 17.59
C PRO A 44 -8.79 14.52 16.53
N ARG A 45 -10.01 14.05 16.22
CA ARG A 45 -10.22 12.85 15.41
C ARG A 45 -9.79 13.18 13.97
N ALA A 46 -8.71 12.55 13.50
CA ALA A 46 -8.56 12.14 12.11
C ALA A 46 -8.44 13.23 11.00
N LEU A 47 -7.88 14.40 11.28
CA LEU A 47 -7.37 15.31 10.22
C LEU A 47 -5.86 15.19 9.97
N ARG A 48 -5.07 14.65 10.92
CA ARG A 48 -3.77 15.28 11.18
C ARG A 48 -2.50 14.54 10.83
N ASP A 49 -2.50 13.27 10.46
CA ASP A 49 -1.33 12.84 9.72
C ASP A 49 -1.51 11.68 8.75
N VAL A 50 -1.22 11.98 7.49
CA VAL A 50 -0.90 10.96 6.48
C VAL A 50 0.60 10.72 6.44
N VAL A 51 1.42 11.57 7.05
CA VAL A 51 2.88 11.46 7.09
C VAL A 51 3.31 10.16 7.74
N GLY A 52 4.33 9.53 7.16
CA GLY A 52 4.85 8.22 7.56
C GLY A 52 3.96 7.04 7.17
N ARG A 53 2.73 7.27 6.69
CA ARG A 53 1.82 6.20 6.32
C ARG A 53 2.03 5.76 4.87
N ARG A 54 1.71 4.49 4.62
CA ARG A 54 1.80 3.86 3.30
C ARG A 54 0.41 3.69 2.66
N PHE A 55 0.34 3.94 1.36
CA PHE A 55 -0.85 3.85 0.50
C PHE A 55 -0.46 3.17 -0.82
N GLY A 56 -0.71 1.87 -0.92
CA GLY A 56 -0.12 1.04 -1.99
C GLY A 56 1.41 1.09 -1.96
N ALA A 57 2.00 1.51 -3.07
CA ALA A 57 3.45 1.68 -3.24
C ALA A 57 3.96 3.04 -2.73
N LEU A 58 3.11 3.92 -2.20
CA LEU A 58 3.49 5.27 -1.77
C LEU A 58 3.66 5.36 -0.26
N MET A 59 4.75 5.97 0.21
CA MET A 59 4.97 6.42 1.58
C MET A 59 4.95 7.94 1.64
N VAL A 60 4.16 8.53 2.54
CA VAL A 60 4.10 9.99 2.68
C VAL A 60 5.28 10.50 3.50
N THR A 61 6.04 11.46 2.95
CA THR A 61 7.36 11.83 3.51
C THR A 61 7.32 12.83 4.67
N GLY A 62 6.26 13.61 4.81
CA GLY A 62 6.24 14.77 5.72
C GLY A 62 6.15 16.10 5.00
N GLU A 63 6.67 16.15 3.77
CA GLU A 63 6.73 17.37 2.98
C GLU A 63 5.38 17.64 2.29
N ARG A 64 4.95 18.91 2.29
CA ARG A 64 3.66 19.35 1.75
C ARG A 64 3.83 20.53 0.81
N ILE A 65 3.26 20.43 -0.39
CA ILE A 65 3.27 21.49 -1.41
C ILE A 65 1.82 21.85 -1.73
N GLY A 66 1.41 23.06 -1.34
CA GLY A 66 0.03 23.53 -1.50
C GLY A 66 -0.96 22.69 -0.69
N ARG A 67 -1.87 21.95 -1.34
CA ARG A 67 -2.81 21.00 -0.71
C ARG A 67 -2.40 19.53 -0.87
N THR A 68 -1.20 19.27 -1.38
CA THR A 68 -0.71 17.93 -1.69
C THR A 68 0.47 17.54 -0.82
N TRP A 69 0.58 16.26 -0.52
CA TRP A 69 1.70 15.65 0.17
C TRP A 69 2.70 15.06 -0.82
N VAL A 70 3.98 15.24 -0.54
CA VAL A 70 5.04 14.52 -1.23
C VAL A 70 5.07 13.09 -0.72
N CYS A 71 5.09 12.15 -1.66
CA CYS A 71 5.11 10.73 -1.40
C CYS A 71 6.28 10.10 -2.14
N LEU A 72 7.04 9.27 -1.44
CA LEU A 72 8.05 8.40 -2.03
C LEU A 72 7.38 7.10 -2.48
N CYS A 73 7.60 6.71 -3.72
CA CYS A 73 7.15 5.43 -4.24
C CYS A 73 8.23 4.37 -4.04
N ASP A 74 7.84 3.11 -3.85
CA ASP A 74 8.78 2.00 -3.70
C ASP A 74 9.72 1.84 -4.91
N CYS A 75 9.32 2.33 -6.08
CA CYS A 75 10.17 2.36 -7.27
C CYS A 75 11.27 3.46 -7.23
N GLY A 76 11.35 4.24 -6.15
CA GLY A 76 12.32 5.32 -5.96
C GLY A 76 11.86 6.69 -6.47
N ASN A 77 10.81 6.76 -7.28
CA ASN A 77 10.24 8.02 -7.75
C ASN A 77 9.43 8.73 -6.67
N THR A 78 9.36 10.06 -6.74
CA THR A 78 8.46 10.86 -5.90
C THR A 78 7.21 11.29 -6.65
N THR A 79 6.07 11.39 -5.96
CA THR A 79 4.85 12.00 -6.49
C THR A 79 4.19 12.92 -5.47
N ARG A 80 3.27 13.77 -5.96
CA ARG A 80 2.33 14.51 -5.13
C ARG A 80 0.98 13.79 -5.08
N ALA A 81 0.33 13.82 -3.92
CA ALA A 81 -1.00 13.24 -3.72
C ALA A 81 -1.84 14.10 -2.76
N THR A 82 -3.14 14.23 -3.01
CA THR A 82 -4.07 14.82 -2.03
C THR A 82 -4.38 13.81 -0.94
N ARG A 83 -4.77 14.31 0.24
CA ARG A 83 -5.23 13.44 1.34
C ARG A 83 -6.34 12.50 0.89
N ASP A 84 -7.37 13.04 0.24
CA ASP A 84 -8.52 12.23 -0.17
C ASP A 84 -8.15 11.25 -1.30
N GLY A 85 -7.21 11.62 -2.18
CA GLY A 85 -6.69 10.71 -3.20
C GLY A 85 -5.91 9.53 -2.59
N LEU A 86 -5.19 9.74 -1.48
CA LEU A 86 -4.51 8.69 -0.73
C LEU A 86 -5.52 7.80 0.01
N LEU A 87 -6.46 8.41 0.74
CA LEU A 87 -7.44 7.69 1.55
C LEU A 87 -8.43 6.87 0.72
N ASN A 88 -8.83 7.37 -0.45
CA ASN A 88 -9.79 6.70 -1.33
C ASN A 88 -9.11 5.80 -2.38
N GLY A 89 -7.77 5.65 -2.33
CA GLY A 89 -7.03 4.77 -3.24
C GLY A 89 -6.89 5.27 -4.68
N MET A 90 -7.27 6.52 -4.98
CA MET A 90 -7.09 7.13 -6.30
C MET A 90 -5.60 7.34 -6.65
N ARG A 91 -4.74 7.40 -5.62
CA ARG A 91 -3.31 7.58 -5.77
C ARG A 91 -2.55 6.58 -4.89
N ILE A 92 -2.13 5.46 -5.48
CA ILE A 92 -1.43 4.35 -4.79
C ILE A 92 -0.04 4.03 -5.37
N ALA A 93 0.42 4.79 -6.37
CA ALA A 93 1.74 4.66 -6.98
C ALA A 93 2.20 6.02 -7.56
N CYS A 94 3.46 6.16 -7.99
CA CYS A 94 3.98 7.42 -8.51
C CYS A 94 3.41 7.84 -9.88
N GLY A 95 2.65 6.97 -10.55
CA GLY A 95 2.07 7.26 -11.87
C GLY A 95 3.06 7.30 -13.02
N ASP A 96 4.34 7.04 -12.75
CA ASP A 96 5.31 6.77 -13.81
C ASP A 96 4.91 5.48 -14.53
N LYS A 97 4.46 5.65 -15.78
CA LYS A 97 4.09 4.52 -16.64
C LYS A 97 5.33 3.70 -16.96
N ALA A 98 6.52 4.25 -17.22
CA ALA A 98 7.69 3.39 -17.44
C ALA A 98 7.97 2.49 -16.22
N ALA A 99 7.79 3.00 -14.99
CA ALA A 99 7.94 2.22 -13.76
C ALA A 99 6.79 1.25 -13.46
N HIS A 100 5.56 1.53 -13.91
CA HIS A 100 4.35 0.78 -13.54
C HIS A 100 3.47 0.29 -14.71
N TYR A 101 3.89 0.48 -15.97
CA TYR A 101 3.21 0.02 -17.18
C TYR A 101 3.49 -1.46 -17.36
N ARG A 102 2.46 -2.25 -17.08
CA ARG A 102 2.49 -3.70 -17.26
C ARG A 102 1.68 -4.02 -18.50
N ARG A 103 2.37 -4.19 -19.63
CA ARG A 103 1.77 -4.79 -20.82
C ARG A 103 1.65 -6.30 -20.69
N GLU A 104 0.59 -6.84 -21.27
CA GLU A 104 0.35 -8.27 -21.42
C GLU A 104 1.24 -8.92 -22.48
N ASP A 105 1.89 -8.14 -23.36
CA ASP A 105 2.79 -8.61 -24.43
C ASP A 105 4.29 -8.51 -24.07
N ALA A 106 4.62 -8.26 -22.79
CA ALA A 106 6.01 -8.07 -22.39
C ALA A 106 6.85 -9.34 -22.60
N GLY A 107 8.06 -9.15 -23.13
CA GLY A 107 9.03 -10.24 -23.33
C GLY A 107 9.86 -10.56 -22.08
N TYR A 108 10.70 -11.59 -22.22
CA TYR A 108 11.56 -12.14 -21.17
C TYR A 108 12.32 -11.10 -20.33
N TYR A 109 13.09 -10.22 -20.98
CA TYR A 109 13.88 -9.20 -20.25
C TYR A 109 12.99 -8.21 -19.50
N ALA A 110 11.86 -7.81 -20.09
CA ALA A 110 10.92 -6.92 -19.43
C ALA A 110 10.27 -7.57 -18.20
N ALA A 111 10.08 -8.89 -18.20
CA ALA A 111 9.65 -9.64 -17.03
C ALA A 111 10.71 -9.63 -15.92
N HIS A 112 11.97 -9.92 -16.24
CA HIS A 112 13.07 -9.84 -15.27
C HIS A 112 13.27 -8.42 -14.71
N ASP A 113 13.11 -7.38 -15.55
CA ASP A 113 13.14 -5.98 -15.11
C ASP A 113 11.96 -5.64 -14.19
N ARG A 114 10.80 -6.28 -14.34
CA ARG A 114 9.67 -6.14 -13.40
C ARG A 114 10.02 -6.73 -12.05
N VAL A 115 10.56 -7.95 -12.01
CA VAL A 115 10.96 -8.59 -10.75
C VAL A 115 11.95 -7.71 -10.01
N LYS A 116 12.95 -7.18 -10.73
CA LYS A 116 13.96 -6.28 -10.15
C LYS A 116 13.39 -4.98 -9.59
N ARG A 117 12.40 -4.39 -10.27
CA ARG A 117 11.76 -3.14 -9.83
C ARG A 117 10.77 -3.33 -8.69
N ASP A 118 10.03 -4.43 -8.72
CA ASP A 118 8.98 -4.69 -7.72
C ASP A 118 9.53 -5.32 -6.45
N ARG A 119 10.63 -6.09 -6.55
CA ARG A 119 11.18 -6.86 -5.43
C ARG A 119 12.63 -6.51 -5.09
N GLY A 120 13.21 -5.50 -5.75
CA GLY A 120 14.60 -5.11 -5.54
C GLY A 120 15.62 -5.99 -6.25
N ARG A 121 16.90 -5.76 -6.00
CA ARG A 121 17.99 -6.55 -6.60
C ARG A 121 17.99 -7.95 -5.99
N ALA A 122 18.24 -9.00 -6.77
CA ALA A 122 18.37 -10.35 -6.22
C ALA A 122 19.39 -10.42 -5.08
N ALA A 123 20.49 -9.66 -5.16
CA ALA A 123 21.52 -9.56 -4.13
C ALA A 123 21.07 -8.97 -2.78
N GLU A 124 19.88 -8.36 -2.71
CA GLU A 124 19.28 -7.89 -1.45
C GLU A 124 18.55 -9.02 -0.72
N HIS A 125 18.47 -10.21 -1.31
CA HIS A 125 17.78 -11.39 -0.78
C HIS A 125 18.73 -12.55 -0.57
N LEU A 126 18.37 -13.44 0.35
CA LEU A 126 19.05 -14.73 0.52
C LEU A 126 18.54 -15.72 -0.53
N CYS A 127 19.44 -16.56 -1.02
CA CYS A 127 19.14 -17.67 -1.92
C CYS A 127 18.21 -18.66 -1.22
N VAL A 128 17.12 -19.01 -1.89
CA VAL A 128 16.10 -19.91 -1.33
C VAL A 128 16.61 -21.32 -1.03
N ASP A 129 17.69 -21.79 -1.68
CA ASP A 129 18.18 -23.16 -1.52
C ASP A 129 19.34 -23.29 -0.53
N CYS A 130 20.18 -22.27 -0.42
CA CYS A 130 21.42 -22.35 0.36
C CYS A 130 21.62 -21.20 1.35
N SER A 131 20.67 -20.28 1.43
CA SER A 131 20.70 -19.10 2.32
C SER A 131 21.92 -18.16 2.16
N GLN A 132 22.76 -18.37 1.15
CA GLN A 132 23.80 -17.41 0.75
C GLN A 132 23.19 -16.23 0.00
N PRO A 133 23.84 -15.05 -0.08
CA PRO A 133 23.33 -13.94 -0.89
C PRO A 133 23.02 -14.39 -2.33
N ALA A 134 21.79 -14.11 -2.78
CA ALA A 134 21.39 -14.41 -4.13
C ALA A 134 22.11 -13.50 -5.14
N GLN A 135 22.13 -13.93 -6.39
CA GLN A 135 22.81 -13.22 -7.49
C GLN A 135 21.83 -12.95 -8.63
N GLU A 136 20.84 -13.82 -8.80
CA GLU A 136 19.89 -13.78 -9.91
C GLU A 136 18.46 -14.04 -9.42
N TRP A 137 17.51 -13.51 -10.17
CA TRP A 137 16.11 -13.91 -10.09
C TRP A 137 15.92 -15.12 -11.00
N SER A 138 15.57 -16.27 -10.43
CA SER A 138 15.30 -17.51 -11.12
C SER A 138 13.80 -17.72 -11.23
N TYR A 139 13.28 -17.95 -12.43
CA TYR A 139 11.88 -18.33 -12.64
C TYR A 139 11.65 -19.72 -12.04
N ASN A 140 10.58 -19.91 -11.27
CA ASN A 140 10.37 -21.10 -10.44
C ASN A 140 9.43 -22.15 -11.06
N HIS A 141 8.92 -21.92 -12.28
CA HIS A 141 8.02 -22.84 -13.01
C HIS A 141 6.68 -23.15 -12.34
N ASP A 142 6.16 -22.27 -11.48
CA ASP A 142 4.85 -22.47 -10.84
C ASP A 142 3.72 -21.61 -11.44
N ASP A 143 4.00 -20.90 -12.55
CA ASP A 143 2.99 -20.12 -13.27
C ASP A 143 2.16 -21.02 -14.20
N PRO A 144 0.82 -21.12 -14.02
CA PRO A 144 -0.04 -21.80 -14.98
C PRO A 144 -0.04 -21.13 -16.37
N ASP A 145 0.31 -19.84 -16.45
CA ASP A 145 0.41 -19.06 -17.67
C ASP A 145 1.88 -18.88 -18.13
N GLU A 146 2.72 -19.91 -17.91
CA GLU A 146 4.12 -19.92 -18.34
C GLU A 146 4.28 -19.56 -19.82
N ARG A 147 5.29 -18.72 -20.11
CA ARG A 147 5.60 -18.25 -21.46
C ARG A 147 6.97 -18.68 -21.89
N ILE A 148 7.15 -18.88 -23.19
CA ILE A 148 8.45 -19.17 -23.80
C ILE A 148 8.94 -17.95 -24.54
N SER A 149 10.17 -17.53 -24.27
CA SER A 149 10.77 -16.39 -24.96
C SER A 149 11.09 -16.73 -26.42
N VAL A 150 10.72 -15.81 -27.32
CA VAL A 150 11.06 -15.87 -28.75
C VAL A 150 12.20 -14.92 -29.11
N ALA A 151 12.72 -14.15 -28.15
CA ALA A 151 13.83 -13.23 -28.39
C ALA A 151 15.14 -14.00 -28.57
N SER A 152 15.92 -13.67 -29.59
CA SER A 152 17.10 -14.45 -30.01
C SER A 152 18.09 -14.78 -28.89
N SER A 153 18.29 -13.85 -27.95
CA SER A 153 19.24 -14.00 -26.84
C SER A 153 18.71 -14.77 -25.63
N SER A 154 17.42 -15.12 -25.62
CA SER A 154 16.75 -15.90 -24.57
C SER A 154 15.81 -16.95 -25.17
N ALA A 155 16.02 -17.33 -26.44
CA ALA A 155 15.09 -18.16 -27.18
C ALA A 155 14.89 -19.50 -26.47
N GLY A 156 13.63 -19.88 -26.25
CA GLY A 156 13.29 -21.11 -25.52
C GLY A 156 13.33 -20.99 -24.00
N ALA A 157 13.77 -19.86 -23.43
CA ALA A 157 13.77 -19.66 -21.98
C ALA A 157 12.33 -19.44 -21.47
N PRO A 158 11.87 -20.25 -20.50
CA PRO A 158 10.56 -20.07 -19.88
C PRO A 158 10.57 -18.89 -18.90
N TYR A 159 9.45 -18.17 -18.82
CA TYR A 159 9.28 -17.01 -17.95
C TYR A 159 7.82 -16.73 -17.63
N SER A 160 7.60 -15.97 -16.57
CA SER A 160 6.29 -15.43 -16.19
C SER A 160 6.26 -13.90 -16.30
N LEU A 161 5.08 -13.32 -16.58
CA LEU A 161 4.85 -11.87 -16.44
C LEU A 161 4.64 -11.40 -15.00
N SER A 162 4.35 -12.33 -14.09
CA SER A 162 4.09 -12.06 -12.69
C SER A 162 5.40 -12.13 -11.90
N PRO A 163 5.77 -11.04 -11.19
CA PRO A 163 6.94 -11.03 -10.32
C PRO A 163 6.90 -12.06 -9.18
N ALA A 164 5.73 -12.62 -8.87
CA ALA A 164 5.57 -13.62 -7.81
C ALA A 164 6.24 -14.96 -8.15
N HIS A 165 6.30 -15.32 -9.43
CA HIS A 165 6.82 -16.61 -9.92
C HIS A 165 8.36 -16.60 -10.10
N TYR A 166 9.06 -15.79 -9.31
CA TYR A 166 10.52 -15.72 -9.33
C TYR A 166 11.07 -15.88 -7.92
N SER A 167 12.19 -16.59 -7.80
CA SER A 167 12.88 -16.83 -6.53
C SER A 167 14.30 -16.29 -6.59
N PRO A 168 14.80 -15.66 -5.51
CA PRO A 168 16.19 -15.24 -5.45
C PRO A 168 17.10 -16.48 -5.32
N ARG A 169 18.04 -16.67 -6.24
CA ARG A 169 19.01 -17.77 -6.21
C ARG A 169 20.43 -17.26 -6.45
N CYS A 170 21.43 -17.93 -5.89
CA CYS A 170 22.80 -17.76 -6.33
C CYS A 170 23.00 -18.49 -7.67
N ILE A 171 24.00 -18.09 -8.47
CA ILE A 171 24.23 -18.65 -9.82
C ILE A 171 24.41 -20.18 -9.76
N ALA A 172 25.09 -20.70 -8.73
CA ALA A 172 25.30 -22.14 -8.57
C ALA A 172 23.99 -22.91 -8.35
N CYS A 173 23.09 -22.38 -7.50
CA CYS A 173 21.80 -23.01 -7.26
C CYS A 173 20.84 -22.82 -8.42
N HIS A 174 20.89 -21.67 -9.10
CA HIS A 174 20.10 -21.41 -10.31
C HIS A 174 20.45 -22.42 -11.42
N ARG A 175 21.73 -22.60 -11.74
CA ARG A 175 22.17 -23.60 -12.74
C ARG A 175 21.76 -25.03 -12.38
N ARG A 176 21.80 -25.39 -11.10
CA ARG A 176 21.35 -26.72 -10.63
C ARG A 176 19.84 -26.88 -10.78
N PHE A 177 19.09 -25.82 -10.54
CA PHE A 177 17.64 -25.80 -10.68
C PHE A 177 17.23 -25.97 -12.15
N ASP A 178 17.82 -25.19 -13.06
CA ASP A 178 17.51 -25.25 -14.50
C ASP A 178 18.01 -26.55 -15.15
N GLY A 179 19.15 -27.08 -14.69
CA GLY A 179 19.74 -28.32 -15.20
C GLY A 179 19.05 -29.60 -14.73
N ASN A 180 18.08 -29.51 -13.82
CA ASN A 180 17.32 -30.66 -13.32
C ASN A 180 15.80 -30.40 -13.37
N PRO A 181 15.17 -30.54 -14.56
CA PRO A 181 13.76 -30.24 -14.77
C PRO A 181 12.76 -31.18 -14.05
N VAL A 182 13.22 -32.09 -13.17
CA VAL A 182 12.38 -33.05 -12.43
C VAL A 182 12.63 -32.96 -10.93
N ALA A 183 12.14 -31.88 -10.30
CA ALA A 183 11.91 -31.85 -8.85
C ALA A 183 10.81 -30.84 -8.46
N THR A 184 9.77 -30.67 -9.28
CA THR A 184 8.51 -30.08 -8.82
C THR A 184 7.70 -31.15 -8.07
N ARG A 185 7.99 -31.36 -6.79
CA ARG A 185 7.01 -31.95 -5.85
C ARG A 185 6.94 -31.11 -4.57
N ARG A 186 5.76 -30.53 -4.38
CA ARG A 186 5.27 -29.71 -3.25
C ARG A 186 5.43 -30.45 -1.90
N PRO A 187 5.48 -29.73 -0.75
CA PRO A 187 5.07 -30.28 0.55
C PRO A 187 3.53 -30.40 0.57
N ALA A 188 2.86 -31.38 1.17
CA ALA A 188 3.21 -32.50 2.03
C ALA A 188 2.49 -33.78 1.53
#